data_AF-J0KSU4-F1
#
_entry.id   AF-J0KSU4-F1
#
_cell.length_a   1.000
_cell.length_b   1.000
_cell.length_c   1.000
_cell.angle_alpha   90.00
_cell.angle_beta   90.00
_cell.angle_gamma   90.00
#
_symmetry.space_group_name_H-M   'P 1'
#
loop_
_entity.id
_entity.type
_entity.pdbx_description
1 polymer ?
#
loop_
_entity_poly.entity_id
_entity_poly.type
_entity_poly.pdbx_seq_one_letter_code
_entity_poly.pdbx_strand_id
1 'polypeptide(L)'
;PCHKRLAAAGPAEAAPVLQCLYSDGLATVSLFIEPFDVRRHGTQGQLGSVGATQMLGQRMASEAWVTAVGEVPMQTLRLFVGALERVR
;
A
#
# COMPACT_ATOMS: atom_id res chain seq x y z
N PRO A 1 -2.09 -12.05 -7.96
CA PRO A 1 -3.39 -12.48 -7.36
C PRO A 1 -3.57 -11.77 -6.01
N CYS A 2 -4.64 -10.99 -5.82
CA CYS A 2 -4.85 -10.29 -4.55
C CYS A 2 -5.32 -11.27 -3.45
N HIS A 3 -4.46 -11.54 -2.48
CA HIS A 3 -4.78 -12.40 -1.33
C HIS A 3 -5.29 -11.55 -0.17
N LYS A 4 -6.61 -11.51 0.02
CA LYS A 4 -7.22 -10.83 1.17
C LYS A 4 -6.76 -11.49 2.47
N ARG A 5 -5.77 -10.90 3.14
CA ARG A 5 -5.36 -11.26 4.49
C ARG A 5 -5.78 -10.14 5.42
N LEU A 6 -6.64 -10.43 6.38
CA LEU A 6 -6.86 -9.55 7.53
C LEU A 6 -5.56 -9.54 8.34
N ALA A 7 -4.70 -8.55 8.10
CA ALA A 7 -3.48 -8.40 8.88
C ALA A 7 -3.85 -7.81 10.24
N ALA A 8 -3.69 -8.60 11.31
CA ALA A 8 -3.87 -8.12 12.68
C ALA A 8 -2.65 -7.29 13.09
N ALA A 9 -2.80 -5.97 13.15
CA ALA A 9 -1.77 -5.08 13.70
C ALA A 9 -1.99 -4.90 15.21
N GLY A 10 -1.50 -5.83 16.05
CA GLY A 10 -1.46 -5.64 17.51
C GLY A 10 -2.84 -5.58 18.21
N PRO A 11 -2.87 -5.49 19.56
CA PRO A 11 -4.01 -5.96 20.35
C PRO A 11 -5.24 -5.06 20.21
N ALA A 12 -6.33 -5.71 19.77
CA ALA A 12 -7.73 -5.27 19.73
C ALA A 12 -7.99 -3.95 18.98
N GLU A 13 -8.67 -4.03 17.83
CA GLU A 13 -9.20 -2.89 17.04
C GLU A 13 -8.32 -2.35 15.89
N ALA A 14 -7.43 -3.18 15.32
CA ALA A 14 -6.83 -2.86 14.02
C ALA A 14 -7.89 -2.97 12.91
N ALA A 15 -8.14 -1.86 12.20
CA ALA A 15 -9.01 -1.83 11.03
C ALA A 15 -8.58 -2.89 9.99
N PRO A 16 -9.52 -3.49 9.23
CA PRO A 16 -9.18 -4.51 8.25
C PRO A 16 -8.25 -3.94 7.18
N VAL A 17 -7.02 -4.46 7.11
CA VAL A 17 -6.07 -4.15 6.04
C VAL A 17 -6.26 -5.17 4.92
N LEU A 18 -6.41 -4.70 3.69
CA LEU A 18 -6.38 -5.52 2.50
C LEU A 18 -4.94 -5.57 1.96
N GLN A 19 -4.37 -6.78 1.86
CA GLN A 19 -3.08 -6.98 1.21
C GLN A 19 -3.28 -7.53 -0.21
N CYS A 20 -2.56 -6.99 -1.20
CA CYS A 20 -2.46 -7.60 -2.53
C CYS A 20 -0.99 -7.78 -2.92
N LEU A 21 -0.66 -8.93 -3.51
CA LEU A 21 0.68 -9.26 -3.99
C LEU A 21 0.68 -9.41 -5.52
N TYR A 22 1.60 -8.69 -6.15
CA TYR A 22 1.84 -8.72 -7.58
C TYR A 22 3.28 -9.10 -7.83
N SER A 23 3.50 -10.00 -8.78
CA SER A 23 4.83 -10.40 -9.21
C SER A 23 4.78 -10.78 -10.69
N ASP A 24 5.87 -10.51 -11.39
CA ASP A 24 6.13 -10.91 -12.77
C ASP A 24 7.19 -12.04 -12.85
N GLY A 25 7.63 -12.58 -11.71
CA GLY A 25 8.68 -13.59 -11.61
C GLY A 25 10.09 -13.05 -11.40
N LEU A 26 10.31 -11.74 -11.55
CA LEU A 26 11.60 -11.07 -11.29
C LEU A 26 11.49 -10.03 -10.17
N ALA A 27 10.41 -9.26 -10.18
CA ALA A 27 10.10 -8.26 -9.18
C ALA A 27 8.79 -8.57 -8.46
N THR A 28 8.62 -7.94 -7.30
CA THR A 28 7.42 -8.07 -6.49
C THR A 28 6.97 -6.71 -5.98
N VAL A 29 5.65 -6.46 -6.02
CA VAL A 29 4.99 -5.30 -5.43
C VAL A 29 3.90 -5.79 -4.47
N SER A 30 4.00 -5.36 -3.22
CA SER A 30 2.98 -5.55 -2.18
C SER A 30 2.21 -4.26 -1.98
N LEU A 31 0.87 -4.34 -1.99
CA LEU A 31 -0.02 -3.25 -1.62
C LEU A 31 -0.70 -3.57 -0.30
N PHE A 32 -0.78 -2.57 0.57
CA PHE A 32 -1.56 -2.58 1.81
C PHE A 32 -2.57 -1.45 1.74
N ILE A 33 -3.85 -1.77 1.89
CA ILE A 33 -4.94 -0.81 1.76
C ILE A 33 -5.73 -0.84 3.06
N GLU A 34 -5.81 0.30 3.74
CA GLU A 34 -6.51 0.44 5.01
C GLU A 34 -7.33 1.74 5.04
N PRO A 35 -8.32 1.89 5.95
CA PRO A 35 -9.03 3.15 6.11
C PRO A 35 -8.08 4.30 6.44
N PHE A 36 -8.30 5.47 5.86
CA PHE A 36 -7.50 6.65 6.14
C PHE A 36 -7.75 7.19 7.55
N ASP A 37 -6.74 7.13 8.43
CA ASP A 37 -6.67 7.87 9.70
C ASP A 37 -5.60 8.97 9.63
N VAL A 38 -6.00 10.23 9.75
CA VAL A 38 -5.10 11.40 9.71
C VAL A 38 -4.03 11.36 10.80
N ARG A 39 -4.32 10.76 11.97
CA ARG A 39 -3.35 10.67 13.08
C ARG A 39 -2.24 9.66 12.77
N ARG A 40 -2.55 8.63 11.98
CA ARG A 40 -1.60 7.57 11.60
C ARG A 40 -0.82 7.92 10.34
N HIS A 41 -1.49 8.50 9.35
CA HIS A 41 -0.92 8.70 8.01
C HIS A 41 -0.40 10.13 7.78
N GLY A 42 -0.82 11.11 8.58
CA GLY A 42 -0.50 12.51 8.37
C GLY A 42 -1.25 13.13 7.18
N THR A 43 -0.72 14.23 6.66
CA THR A 43 -1.34 15.03 5.58
C THR A 43 -0.61 14.92 4.23
N GLN A 44 0.61 14.37 4.21
CA GLN A 44 1.44 14.24 3.02
C GLN A 44 1.71 12.77 2.69
N GLY A 45 2.02 12.49 1.42
CA GLY A 45 2.48 11.17 1.00
C GLY A 45 3.81 10.80 1.68
N GLN A 46 3.94 9.52 2.04
CA GLN A 46 5.14 8.95 2.62
C GLN A 46 5.99 8.31 1.52
N LEU A 47 7.29 8.58 1.53
CA LEU A 47 8.27 7.95 0.64
C LEU A 47 9.37 7.32 1.50
N GLY A 48 9.79 6.12 1.13
CA GLY A 48 10.86 5.41 1.83
C GLY A 48 11.64 4.52 0.88
N SER A 49 12.88 4.21 1.25
CA SER A 49 13.74 3.28 0.53
C SER A 49 14.65 2.55 1.51
N VAL A 50 14.80 1.24 1.31
CA VAL A 50 15.77 0.40 2.02
C VAL A 50 16.46 -0.48 0.99
N GLY A 51 17.72 -0.15 0.66
CA GLY A 51 18.42 -0.78 -0.46
C GLY A 51 17.65 -0.60 -1.77
N ALA A 52 17.39 -1.69 -2.49
CA ALA A 52 16.58 -1.69 -3.72
C ALA A 52 15.06 -1.64 -3.46
N THR A 53 14.62 -1.87 -2.21
CA THR A 53 13.19 -1.83 -1.87
C THR A 53 12.73 -0.39 -1.74
N GLN A 54 11.73 -0.02 -2.54
CA GLN A 54 11.05 1.27 -2.52
C GLN A 54 9.72 1.15 -1.76
N MET A 55 9.28 2.25 -1.12
CA MET A 55 8.01 2.36 -0.43
C MET A 55 7.31 3.69 -0.75
N LEU A 56 6.01 3.62 -1.02
CA LEU A 56 5.13 4.75 -1.29
C LEU A 56 3.84 4.60 -0.48
N GLY A 57 3.63 5.47 0.50
CA GLY A 57 2.37 5.64 1.21
C GLY A 57 1.62 6.87 0.68
N GLN A 58 0.37 6.72 0.26
CA GLN A 58 -0.44 7.87 -0.10
C GLN A 58 -1.93 7.61 0.10
N ARG A 59 -2.69 8.69 0.21
CA ARG A 59 -4.14 8.65 0.30
C ARG A 59 -4.73 8.34 -1.08
N MET A 60 -5.58 7.32 -1.16
CA MET A 60 -6.34 6.95 -2.34
C MET A 60 -7.81 7.32 -2.13
N ALA A 61 -8.35 8.22 -2.96
CA ALA A 61 -9.64 8.86 -2.73
C ALA A 61 -9.76 9.47 -1.30
N SER A 62 -10.96 9.82 -0.84
CA SER A 62 -11.14 10.42 0.48
C SER A 62 -11.11 9.42 1.65
N GLU A 63 -11.13 8.11 1.41
CA GLU A 63 -11.45 7.14 2.46
C GLU A 63 -10.36 6.10 2.75
N ALA A 64 -9.39 5.92 1.85
CA ALA A 64 -8.39 4.86 1.98
C ALA A 64 -6.97 5.42 1.97
N TRP A 65 -6.09 4.73 2.70
CA TRP A 65 -4.65 4.86 2.61
C TRP A 65 -4.08 3.63 1.91
N VAL A 66 -3.13 3.86 1.01
CA VAL A 66 -2.43 2.80 0.28
C VAL A 66 -0.95 2.91 0.56
N THR A 67 -0.36 1.81 1.01
CA THR A 67 1.09 1.63 1.12
C THR A 67 1.54 0.61 0.08
N ALA A 68 2.36 1.03 -0.87
CA ALA A 68 2.99 0.18 -1.87
C ALA A 68 4.47 -0.05 -1.51
N VAL A 69 4.93 -1.28 -1.58
CA VAL A 69 6.32 -1.67 -1.29
C VAL A 69 6.80 -2.65 -2.35
N GLY A 70 8.02 -2.48 -2.87
CA GLY A 70 8.57 -3.44 -3.82
C GLY A 70 9.99 -3.11 -4.27
N GLU A 71 10.67 -4.12 -4.82
CA GLU A 71 11.99 -3.99 -5.44
C GLU A 71 11.85 -3.50 -6.89
N VAL A 72 11.31 -2.29 -7.04
CA VAL A 72 11.05 -1.64 -8.33
C VAL A 72 11.38 -0.16 -8.22
N PRO A 73 11.70 0.55 -9.32
CA PRO A 73 11.87 2.00 -9.28
C PRO A 73 10.64 2.71 -8.68
N MET A 74 10.87 3.83 -7.98
CA MET A 74 9.78 4.60 -7.34
C MET A 74 8.70 5.03 -8.33
N GLN A 75 9.09 5.28 -9.59
CA GLN A 75 8.14 5.60 -10.67
C GLN A 75 7.16 4.46 -10.92
N THR A 76 7.60 3.20 -10.84
CA THR A 76 6.73 2.02 -10.97
C THR A 76 5.69 1.99 -9.85
N LEU A 77 6.08 2.26 -8.59
CA LEU A 77 5.11 2.34 -7.48
C LEU A 77 4.07 3.45 -7.70
N ARG A 78 4.49 4.63 -8.19
CA ARG A 78 3.58 5.73 -8.49
C ARG A 78 2.55 5.36 -9.56
N LEU A 79 3.00 4.70 -10.64
CA LEU A 79 2.10 4.20 -11.69
C LEU A 79 1.15 3.13 -11.15
N PHE A 80 1.67 2.20 -10.34
CA PHE A 80 0.89 1.10 -9.77
C PHE A 80 -0.23 1.62 -8.88
N VAL A 81 0.06 2.56 -7.97
CA VAL A 81 -0.94 3.16 -7.07
C VAL A 81 -1.89 4.08 -7.84
N GLY A 82 -1.38 4.84 -8.82
CA GLY A 82 -2.20 5.74 -9.64
C GLY A 82 -3.21 5.02 -10.54
N ALA A 83 -2.96 3.75 -10.86
CA ALA A 83 -3.86 2.90 -11.64
C ALA A 83 -4.88 2.12 -10.78
N LEU A 84 -4.86 2.26 -9.44
CA LEU A 84 -5.81 1.59 -8.58
C LEU A 84 -7.18 2.24 -8.67
N GLU A 85 -8.19 1.42 -8.97
CA GLU A 85 -9.59 1.80 -8.97
C GLU A 85 -10.37 1.00 -7.93
N ARG A 86 -11.26 1.67 -7.21
CA ARG A 86 -12.18 1.00 -6.29
C ARG A 86 -13.39 0.47 -7.06
N VAL A 87 -13.41 -0.83 -7.28
CA VAL A 87 -14.59 -1.53 -7.82
C VAL A 87 -15.64 -1.69 -6.69
N ARG A 88 -16.90 -1.38 -7.01
CA ARG A 88 -18.04 -1.43 -6.06
C ARG A 88 -18.44 -2.86 -5.72
#